data_AF-A0A9P5EGZ0-F1
#
_entry.id   AF-A0A9P5EGZ0-F1
#
_cell.length_a   1.000
_cell.length_b   1.000
_cell.length_c   1.000
_cell.angle_alpha   90.00
_cell.angle_beta   90.00
_cell.angle_gamma   90.00
#
_symmetry.space_group_name_H-M   'P 1'
#
loop_
_entity.id
_entity.type
_entity.pdbx_description
1 polymer ?
#
loop_
_entity_poly.entity_id
_entity_poly.type
_entity_poly.pdbx_seq_one_letter_code
_entity_poly.pdbx_strand_id
1 'polypeptide(L)'
;MMTRTNNQFISTNLLQIYHDVLEHNLSCWLTEVTCPYRAPGYVTSGSYAPTEWGSSWSNRIYRRTINLDHAIQTAKLIRLTRAEDQGAAKAFHLAIMAFATQWAQGSRRQQQRYSDEDERPEVILNDINEEFDRNIQRNIWEQAKRALQEVSDVESYRVATAELIFGLTQKPWTRDDESMAPKNPSTLISASPKVDLKALNAELGEIISRDGLPVFMERAARKMHALKFRFDSGRRGVTGPLTSPKNNDLLSMMNPEDRGTVGLLYWLAVMLDTVSSSMSERPVVVADADSQHDDADEDLDSTTNGRWNVPLFIQDSLEQPHMYHTVHWPCSYESAAEAVTKSAPVKVLLFRHVSYLQNILRRGGRDDRVEETIRNTTSLYRYWNMTHGAFFKELLHDYESVPARLQSWFVCISAHWNLGALMLADLIEYVDENELGEVTASQSRLASKMVTRIREASARELSDLAKVSTPSHNLTNMTAPQMSHFHHAVNEATILTEPWTIILIRAFAKAAMILIHEANDFLEFGLTTPTNTGHDFQESMRRAQDCVKGLWILGKKSDMARRSADTLVSAMKKLKV
;
A
#
# COMPACT_ATOMS: atom_id res chain seq x y z
N MET A 1 -22.60 -26.64 21.56
CA MET A 1 -22.40 -27.24 20.22
C MET A 1 -22.56 -26.17 19.14
N MET A 2 -23.67 -25.42 19.08
CA MET A 2 -23.89 -24.29 18.15
C MET A 2 -22.77 -23.22 18.15
N THR A 3 -22.28 -22.79 19.32
CA THR A 3 -21.20 -21.77 19.40
C THR A 3 -19.89 -22.24 18.76
N ARG A 4 -19.58 -23.54 18.84
CA ARG A 4 -18.35 -24.12 18.27
C ARG A 4 -18.46 -24.25 16.76
N THR A 5 -19.65 -24.59 16.25
CA THR A 5 -19.96 -24.61 14.82
C THR A 5 -19.92 -23.20 14.22
N ASN A 6 -20.54 -22.20 14.87
CA ASN A 6 -20.49 -20.81 14.41
C ASN A 6 -19.06 -20.26 14.38
N ASN A 7 -18.24 -20.53 15.40
CA ASN A 7 -16.83 -20.12 15.42
C ASN A 7 -16.01 -20.74 14.28
N GLN A 8 -16.31 -22.00 13.91
CA GLN A 8 -15.63 -22.67 12.81
C GLN A 8 -16.03 -22.08 11.45
N PHE A 9 -17.32 -21.76 11.24
CA PHE A 9 -17.79 -21.07 10.04
C PHE A 9 -17.21 -19.66 9.90
N ILE A 10 -17.20 -18.88 10.98
CA ILE A 10 -16.58 -17.54 11.01
C ILE A 10 -15.09 -17.64 10.68
N SER A 11 -14.37 -18.61 11.25
CA SER A 11 -12.95 -18.81 10.95
C SER A 11 -12.68 -19.15 9.49
N THR A 12 -13.52 -19.97 8.85
CA THR A 12 -13.35 -20.32 7.43
C THR A 12 -13.64 -19.12 6.53
N ASN A 13 -14.70 -18.35 6.81
CA ASN A 13 -15.04 -17.16 6.03
C ASN A 13 -13.98 -16.07 6.15
N LEU A 14 -13.47 -15.82 7.36
CA LEU A 14 -12.38 -14.87 7.58
C LEU A 14 -11.09 -15.31 6.87
N LEU A 15 -10.80 -16.61 6.84
CA LEU A 15 -9.63 -17.12 6.12
C LEU A 15 -9.80 -16.95 4.60
N GLN A 16 -11.01 -17.07 4.06
CA GLN A 16 -11.29 -16.77 2.66
C GLN A 16 -11.09 -15.28 2.36
N ILE A 17 -11.56 -14.37 3.22
CA ILE A 17 -11.28 -12.92 3.08
C ILE A 17 -9.77 -12.66 3.10
N TYR A 18 -9.05 -13.25 4.05
CA TYR A 18 -7.60 -13.13 4.12
C TYR A 18 -6.94 -13.58 2.81
N HIS A 19 -7.40 -14.69 2.22
CA HIS A 19 -6.92 -15.17 0.94
C HIS A 19 -7.17 -14.14 -0.18
N ASP A 20 -8.45 -13.77 -0.36
CA ASP A 20 -8.92 -12.95 -1.49
C ASP A 20 -8.38 -11.51 -1.45
N VAL A 21 -7.98 -11.04 -0.28
CA VAL A 21 -7.41 -9.70 -0.09
C VAL A 21 -5.89 -9.75 0.00
N LEU A 22 -5.33 -10.44 0.99
CA LEU A 22 -3.90 -10.35 1.30
C LEU A 22 -3.07 -11.26 0.39
N GLU A 23 -3.33 -12.56 0.41
CA GLU A 23 -2.55 -13.53 -0.38
C GLU A 23 -2.68 -13.23 -1.88
N HIS A 24 -3.91 -12.95 -2.33
CA HIS A 24 -4.21 -12.61 -3.71
C HIS A 24 -3.48 -11.35 -4.17
N ASN A 25 -3.58 -10.23 -3.46
CA ASN A 25 -3.00 -8.97 -3.96
C ASN A 25 -1.50 -8.89 -3.74
N LEU A 26 -0.96 -9.46 -2.67
CA LEU A 26 0.48 -9.51 -2.47
C LEU A 26 1.17 -10.46 -3.45
N SER A 27 0.45 -11.35 -4.14
CA SER A 27 1.05 -12.20 -5.18
C SER A 27 1.59 -11.44 -6.40
N CYS A 28 1.19 -10.18 -6.63
CA CYS A 28 1.84 -9.32 -7.63
C CYS A 28 3.04 -8.53 -7.09
N TRP A 29 3.19 -8.43 -5.76
CA TRP A 29 4.34 -7.78 -5.12
C TRP A 29 5.45 -8.78 -4.84
N LEU A 30 5.07 -9.96 -4.39
CA LEU A 30 5.94 -10.96 -3.82
C LEU A 30 6.08 -12.14 -4.78
N THR A 31 7.02 -12.03 -5.72
CA THR A 31 7.33 -13.10 -6.67
C THR A 31 8.79 -13.46 -6.64
N GLU A 32 9.10 -14.72 -6.93
CA GLU A 32 10.49 -15.16 -7.08
C GLU A 32 11.22 -14.46 -8.23
N VAL A 33 10.51 -13.95 -9.23
CA VAL A 33 11.08 -13.25 -10.39
C VAL A 33 11.64 -11.88 -9.98
N THR A 34 10.91 -11.16 -9.14
CA THR A 34 11.22 -9.78 -8.72
C THR A 34 11.90 -9.69 -7.35
N CYS A 35 12.04 -10.82 -6.64
CA CYS A 35 12.71 -10.86 -5.34
C CYS A 35 14.24 -10.68 -5.51
N PRO A 36 14.84 -9.64 -4.89
CA PRO A 36 16.27 -9.36 -5.01
C PRO A 36 17.14 -10.30 -4.17
N TYR A 37 16.53 -11.06 -3.25
CA TYR A 37 17.22 -11.97 -2.34
C TYR A 37 16.98 -13.42 -2.76
N ARG A 38 17.97 -14.04 -3.41
CA ARG A 38 17.86 -15.37 -4.00
C ARG A 38 18.57 -16.41 -3.13
N ALA A 39 17.91 -17.55 -2.91
CA ALA A 39 18.59 -18.70 -2.32
C ALA A 39 19.56 -19.33 -3.35
N PRO A 40 20.84 -19.57 -3.01
CA PRO A 40 21.76 -20.26 -3.91
C PRO A 40 21.21 -21.63 -4.36
N GLY A 41 21.20 -21.86 -5.67
CA GLY A 41 20.66 -23.07 -6.29
C GLY A 41 19.15 -23.03 -6.60
N TYR A 42 18.45 -21.92 -6.31
CA TYR A 42 17.11 -21.69 -6.85
C TYR A 42 17.23 -21.22 -8.30
N VAL A 43 17.17 -22.15 -9.24
CA VAL A 43 17.07 -21.83 -10.67
C VAL A 43 15.61 -21.54 -10.96
N THR A 44 15.27 -20.30 -11.31
CA THR A 44 14.00 -20.03 -11.99
C THR A 44 14.05 -20.77 -13.33
N SER A 45 13.45 -21.97 -13.41
CA SER A 45 13.31 -22.67 -14.69
C SER A 45 12.58 -21.73 -15.65
N GLY A 46 13.31 -21.18 -16.62
CA GLY A 46 12.91 -20.07 -17.48
C GLY A 46 11.89 -20.44 -18.57
N SER A 47 10.80 -21.14 -18.25
CA SER A 47 9.75 -21.45 -19.23
C SER A 47 8.35 -21.68 -18.64
N TYR A 48 8.16 -21.56 -17.32
CA TYR A 48 6.83 -21.66 -16.72
C TYR A 48 6.43 -20.33 -16.10
N ALA A 49 5.27 -19.82 -16.49
CA ALA A 49 4.61 -18.73 -15.77
C ALA A 49 4.56 -19.12 -14.28
N PRO A 50 4.95 -18.23 -13.35
CA PRO A 50 4.80 -18.46 -11.92
C PRO A 50 3.44 -19.07 -11.62
N THR A 51 3.39 -20.11 -10.79
CA THR A 51 2.13 -20.75 -10.37
C THR A 51 1.14 -19.73 -9.81
N GLU A 52 1.67 -18.63 -9.25
CA GLU A 52 0.91 -17.49 -8.76
C GLU A 52 0.17 -16.70 -9.84
N TRP A 53 0.60 -16.75 -11.10
CA TRP A 53 -0.15 -16.12 -12.19
C TRP A 53 -1.35 -17.00 -12.58
N GLY A 54 -1.27 -18.33 -12.40
CA GLY A 54 -2.36 -19.26 -12.72
C GLY A 54 -3.59 -19.16 -11.82
N SER A 55 -4.68 -19.83 -12.19
CA SER A 55 -5.96 -19.83 -11.45
C SER A 55 -5.92 -20.56 -10.09
N SER A 56 -4.80 -21.20 -9.73
CA SER A 56 -4.66 -21.94 -8.49
C SER A 56 -4.55 -20.99 -7.29
N TRP A 57 -5.58 -21.00 -6.44
CA TRP A 57 -5.62 -20.28 -5.18
C TRP A 57 -4.74 -20.98 -4.14
N SER A 58 -3.73 -20.29 -3.61
CA SER A 58 -2.91 -20.82 -2.52
C SER A 58 -2.70 -19.81 -1.39
N ASN A 59 -2.88 -20.25 -0.14
CA ASN A 59 -2.52 -19.49 1.05
C ASN A 59 -1.01 -19.60 1.28
N ARG A 60 -0.24 -19.04 0.35
CA ARG A 60 1.20 -19.26 0.23
C ARG A 60 1.97 -18.62 1.37
N ILE A 61 1.72 -17.35 1.69
CA ILE A 61 2.39 -16.65 2.79
C ILE A 61 2.09 -17.39 4.09
N TYR A 62 0.83 -17.76 4.33
CA TYR A 62 0.41 -18.54 5.49
C TYR A 62 1.13 -19.90 5.59
N ARG A 63 1.04 -20.74 4.55
CA ARG A 63 1.64 -22.09 4.55
C ARG A 63 3.16 -22.03 4.66
N ARG A 64 3.81 -21.19 3.85
CA ARG A 64 5.27 -21.10 3.81
C ARG A 64 5.83 -20.51 5.09
N THR A 65 5.15 -19.57 5.74
CA THR A 65 5.58 -19.04 7.06
C THR A 65 5.62 -20.13 8.12
N ILE A 66 4.58 -20.98 8.20
CA ILE A 66 4.52 -22.08 9.16
C ILE A 66 5.62 -23.11 8.88
N ASN A 67 5.76 -23.54 7.62
CA ASN A 67 6.78 -24.52 7.22
C ASN A 67 8.19 -24.01 7.48
N LEU A 68 8.45 -22.73 7.15
CA LEU A 68 9.74 -22.11 7.38
C LEU A 68 10.13 -22.10 8.85
N ASP A 69 9.19 -21.75 9.75
CA ASP A 69 9.45 -21.74 11.19
C ASP A 69 9.83 -23.14 11.71
N HIS A 70 9.18 -24.20 11.21
CA HIS A 70 9.53 -25.58 11.54
C HIS A 70 10.92 -25.98 11.00
N ALA A 71 11.22 -25.61 9.75
CA ALA A 71 12.50 -25.92 9.13
C ALA A 71 13.68 -25.23 9.85
N ILE A 72 13.51 -23.96 10.22
CA ILE A 72 14.55 -23.15 10.89
C ILE A 72 14.78 -23.62 12.34
N GLN A 73 13.73 -24.09 13.04
CA GLN A 73 13.86 -24.76 14.33
C GLN A 73 14.63 -26.08 14.21
N THR A 74 14.35 -26.87 13.16
CA THR A 74 15.07 -28.13 12.88
C THR A 74 16.54 -27.87 12.59
N ALA A 75 16.84 -26.80 11.84
CA ALA A 75 18.19 -26.30 11.60
C ALA A 75 18.84 -25.64 12.83
N LYS A 76 18.15 -25.58 13.98
CA LYS A 76 18.61 -25.02 15.27
C LYS A 76 19.06 -23.56 15.20
N LEU A 77 18.55 -22.79 14.24
CA LEU A 77 18.80 -21.36 14.14
C LEU A 77 17.89 -20.53 15.05
N ILE A 78 16.69 -21.03 15.33
CA ILE A 78 15.81 -20.47 16.36
C ILE A 78 15.48 -21.57 17.38
N ARG A 79 15.24 -21.16 18.63
CA ARG A 79 14.81 -22.05 19.70
C ARG A 79 13.61 -21.43 20.37
N LEU A 80 12.47 -22.10 20.24
CA LEU A 80 11.23 -21.69 20.89
C LEU A 80 10.92 -22.69 22.00
N THR A 81 10.59 -22.20 23.18
CA THR A 81 9.93 -23.00 24.20
C THR A 81 8.53 -23.38 23.73
N ARG A 82 7.93 -24.40 24.34
CA ARG A 82 6.56 -24.81 24.03
C ARG A 82 5.55 -23.67 24.21
N ALA A 83 5.76 -22.82 25.21
CA ALA A 83 4.90 -21.67 25.47
C ALA A 83 5.04 -20.59 24.38
N GLU A 84 6.28 -20.29 23.96
CA GLU A 84 6.54 -19.33 22.88
C GLU A 84 6.01 -19.82 21.53
N ASP A 85 6.16 -21.11 21.21
CA ASP A 85 5.63 -21.73 19.99
C ASP A 85 4.09 -21.61 19.92
N GLN A 86 3.41 -21.90 21.03
CA GLN A 86 1.96 -21.73 21.16
C GLN A 86 1.55 -20.26 21.08
N GLY A 87 2.30 -19.37 21.72
CA GLY A 87 2.09 -17.92 21.66
C GLY A 87 2.23 -17.39 20.24
N ALA A 88 3.28 -17.78 19.52
CA ALA A 88 3.54 -17.38 18.14
C ALA A 88 2.41 -17.84 17.20
N ALA A 89 1.97 -19.10 17.33
CA ALA A 89 0.83 -19.62 16.56
C ALA A 89 -0.46 -18.83 16.86
N LYS A 90 -0.77 -18.58 18.14
CA LYS A 90 -1.94 -17.80 18.56
C LYS A 90 -1.91 -16.38 17.99
N ALA A 91 -0.78 -15.69 18.12
CA ALA A 91 -0.61 -14.33 17.61
C ALA A 91 -0.77 -14.26 16.09
N PHE A 92 -0.20 -15.23 15.36
CA PHE A 92 -0.33 -15.31 13.91
C PHE A 92 -1.78 -15.50 13.45
N HIS A 93 -2.50 -16.44 14.07
CA HIS A 93 -3.92 -16.65 13.76
C HIS A 93 -4.78 -15.44 14.11
N LEU A 94 -4.58 -14.82 15.28
CA LEU A 94 -5.34 -13.63 15.68
C LEU A 94 -5.05 -12.43 14.78
N ALA A 95 -3.81 -12.25 14.32
CA ALA A 95 -3.47 -11.18 13.37
C ALA A 95 -4.20 -11.36 12.04
N ILE A 96 -4.24 -12.59 11.50
CA ILE A 96 -5.01 -12.93 10.29
C ILE A 96 -6.50 -12.66 10.48
N MET A 97 -7.06 -13.08 11.62
CA MET A 97 -8.47 -12.83 11.94
C MET A 97 -8.75 -11.32 12.07
N ALA A 98 -7.92 -10.58 12.80
CA ALA A 98 -8.06 -9.14 12.96
C ALA A 98 -8.02 -8.42 11.62
N PHE A 99 -7.08 -8.79 10.75
CA PHE A 99 -7.00 -8.29 9.39
C PHE A 99 -8.31 -8.56 8.64
N ALA A 100 -8.74 -9.81 8.54
CA ALA A 100 -9.94 -10.21 7.79
C ALA A 100 -11.24 -9.58 8.33
N THR A 101 -11.32 -9.31 9.65
CA THR A 101 -12.51 -8.69 10.24
C THR A 101 -12.77 -7.25 9.80
N GLN A 102 -11.81 -6.59 9.13
CA GLN A 102 -12.05 -5.29 8.48
C GLN A 102 -13.14 -5.40 7.39
N TRP A 103 -13.37 -6.59 6.85
CA TRP A 103 -14.40 -6.89 5.86
C TRP A 103 -15.57 -7.72 6.44
N ALA A 104 -15.71 -7.79 7.77
CA ALA A 104 -16.75 -8.59 8.43
C ALA A 104 -18.16 -8.16 7.99
N GLN A 105 -19.02 -9.17 7.84
CA GLN A 105 -20.23 -9.11 7.02
C GLN A 105 -21.46 -8.82 7.86
N GLY A 106 -22.28 -7.86 7.40
CA GLY A 106 -23.56 -7.54 8.02
C GLY A 106 -23.70 -6.10 8.48
N SER A 107 -22.62 -5.31 8.47
CA SER A 107 -22.71 -3.90 8.82
C SER A 107 -23.62 -3.14 7.85
N ARG A 108 -24.43 -2.21 8.40
CA ARG A 108 -25.21 -1.23 7.62
C ARG A 108 -24.35 -0.55 6.56
N ARG A 109 -23.07 -0.26 6.89
CA ARG A 109 -22.11 0.36 5.97
C ARG A 109 -21.91 -0.45 4.70
N GLN A 110 -21.86 -1.78 4.79
CA GLN A 110 -21.73 -2.63 3.61
C GLN A 110 -22.96 -2.52 2.70
N GLN A 111 -24.17 -2.43 3.27
CA GLN A 111 -25.43 -2.33 2.55
C GLN A 111 -25.73 -0.92 2.01
N GLN A 112 -25.10 0.11 2.58
CA GLN A 112 -25.25 1.48 2.09
C GLN A 112 -24.76 1.57 0.64
N ARG A 113 -25.52 2.32 -0.15
CA ARG A 113 -25.11 2.77 -1.48
C ARG A 113 -24.68 4.22 -1.40
N TYR A 114 -23.68 4.58 -2.18
CA TYR A 114 -23.29 5.97 -2.32
C TYR A 114 -24.43 6.73 -3.00
N SER A 115 -24.94 7.78 -2.39
CA SER A 115 -25.97 8.65 -2.95
C SER A 115 -25.41 10.06 -3.02
N ASP A 116 -25.65 10.75 -4.14
CA ASP A 116 -25.31 12.17 -4.30
C ASP A 116 -26.30 13.07 -3.51
N GLU A 117 -27.47 12.54 -3.12
CA GLU A 117 -28.49 13.20 -2.31
C GLU A 117 -28.72 12.50 -0.97
N ASP A 118 -28.85 13.30 0.09
CA ASP A 118 -28.83 12.90 1.51
C ASP A 118 -30.17 12.27 1.96
N GLU A 119 -30.52 11.11 1.41
CA GLU A 119 -31.60 10.30 1.97
C GLU A 119 -31.04 9.34 3.02
N ARG A 120 -31.38 9.56 4.29
CA ARG A 120 -31.09 8.63 5.40
C ARG A 120 -32.28 7.70 5.62
N PRO A 121 -32.18 6.39 5.35
CA PRO A 121 -33.21 5.45 5.80
C PRO A 121 -33.03 5.15 7.30
N GLU A 122 -34.14 5.23 8.04
CA GLU A 122 -34.27 4.73 9.42
C GLU A 122 -34.45 3.19 9.42
N VAL A 123 -33.60 2.43 10.13
CA VAL A 123 -33.91 1.02 10.48
C VAL A 123 -33.21 0.61 11.79
N ILE A 124 -33.97 0.46 12.87
CA ILE A 124 -33.52 0.09 14.23
C ILE A 124 -32.93 -1.33 14.31
N LEU A 125 -33.38 -2.28 13.47
CA LEU A 125 -32.90 -3.67 13.45
C LEU A 125 -31.48 -3.83 12.87
N ASN A 126 -31.05 -2.93 11.98
CA ASN A 126 -29.71 -2.96 11.40
C ASN A 126 -28.64 -2.41 12.36
N ASP A 127 -29.04 -1.63 13.35
CA ASP A 127 -28.14 -1.04 14.36
C ASP A 127 -27.55 -2.13 15.28
N ILE A 128 -28.36 -3.12 15.66
CA ILE A 128 -27.93 -4.23 16.53
C ILE A 128 -26.88 -5.12 15.83
N ASN A 129 -27.08 -5.44 14.54
CA ASN A 129 -26.12 -6.24 13.78
C ASN A 129 -24.83 -5.46 13.49
N GLU A 130 -24.94 -4.16 13.17
CA GLU A 130 -23.75 -3.30 13.00
C GLU A 130 -22.95 -3.19 14.30
N GLU A 131 -23.61 -2.98 15.44
CA GLU A 131 -22.96 -2.94 16.75
C GLU A 131 -22.29 -4.28 17.10
N PHE A 132 -22.92 -5.41 16.76
CA PHE A 132 -22.36 -6.75 16.96
C PHE A 132 -21.08 -6.97 16.14
N ASP A 133 -21.10 -6.71 14.83
CA ASP A 133 -19.93 -6.90 13.96
C ASP A 133 -18.76 -5.99 14.38
N ARG A 134 -19.07 -4.74 14.76
CA ARG A 134 -18.07 -3.80 15.28
C ARG A 134 -17.48 -4.26 16.61
N ASN A 135 -18.31 -4.82 17.49
CA ASN A 135 -17.84 -5.41 18.73
C ASN A 135 -16.92 -6.61 18.47
N ILE A 136 -17.22 -7.45 17.48
CA ILE A 136 -16.34 -8.55 17.04
C ILE A 136 -15.01 -7.99 16.52
N GLN A 137 -15.06 -7.05 15.57
CA GLN A 137 -13.86 -6.44 14.97
C GLN A 137 -12.94 -5.86 16.05
N ARG A 138 -13.50 -5.05 16.96
CA ARG A 138 -12.75 -4.43 18.06
C ARG A 138 -12.17 -5.47 19.02
N ASN A 139 -12.96 -6.48 19.39
CA ASN A 139 -12.50 -7.51 20.32
C ASN A 139 -11.36 -8.35 19.72
N ILE A 140 -11.49 -8.79 18.47
CA ILE A 140 -10.44 -9.55 17.78
C ILE A 140 -9.19 -8.69 17.58
N TRP A 141 -9.34 -7.41 17.22
CA TRP A 141 -8.20 -6.48 17.10
C TRP A 141 -7.44 -6.32 18.42
N GLU A 142 -8.15 -6.10 19.54
CA GLU A 142 -7.54 -6.01 20.87
C GLU A 142 -6.87 -7.32 21.31
N GLN A 143 -7.49 -8.47 21.02
CA GLN A 143 -6.89 -9.77 21.30
C GLN A 143 -5.61 -10.01 20.49
N ALA A 144 -5.62 -9.67 19.20
CA ALA A 144 -4.45 -9.77 18.33
C ALA A 144 -3.31 -8.87 18.83
N LYS A 145 -3.63 -7.60 19.14
CA LYS A 145 -2.69 -6.64 19.71
C LYS A 145 -2.02 -7.17 20.99
N ARG A 146 -2.81 -7.68 21.94
CA ARG A 146 -2.30 -8.25 23.19
C ARG A 146 -1.45 -9.49 22.94
N ALA A 147 -1.89 -10.40 22.07
CA ALA A 147 -1.11 -11.58 21.73
C ALA A 147 0.25 -11.23 21.12
N LEU A 148 0.31 -10.20 20.26
CA LEU A 148 1.56 -9.69 19.68
C LEU A 148 2.46 -8.99 20.72
N GLN A 149 1.88 -8.38 21.76
CA GLN A 149 2.64 -7.83 22.88
C GLN A 149 3.23 -8.94 23.75
N GLU A 150 2.46 -10.00 24.03
CA GLU A 150 2.91 -11.18 24.79
C GLU A 150 4.10 -11.90 24.14
N VAL A 151 4.18 -11.92 22.80
CA VAL A 151 5.29 -12.54 22.05
C VAL A 151 6.30 -11.53 21.51
N SER A 152 6.35 -10.33 22.09
CA SER A 152 7.19 -9.23 21.57
C SER A 152 8.68 -9.54 21.56
N ASP A 153 9.16 -10.39 22.47
CA ASP A 153 10.57 -10.81 22.53
C ASP A 153 10.86 -12.09 21.73
N VAL A 154 9.82 -12.72 21.14
CA VAL A 154 9.97 -13.97 20.40
C VAL A 154 10.45 -13.69 18.97
N GLU A 155 11.56 -14.30 18.57
CA GLU A 155 12.12 -14.24 17.22
C GLU A 155 11.68 -15.46 16.41
N SER A 156 10.60 -15.29 15.65
CA SER A 156 9.97 -16.32 14.83
C SER A 156 9.44 -15.68 13.55
N TYR A 157 9.47 -16.40 12.43
CA TYR A 157 8.85 -15.95 11.18
C TYR A 157 7.34 -15.81 11.33
N ARG A 158 6.67 -16.67 12.13
CA ARG A 158 5.25 -16.51 12.44
C ARG A 158 4.99 -15.18 13.17
N VAL A 159 5.81 -14.81 14.13
CA VAL A 159 5.65 -13.53 14.86
C VAL A 159 5.93 -12.35 13.94
N ALA A 160 7.02 -12.36 13.19
CA ALA A 160 7.35 -11.27 12.27
C ALA A 160 6.27 -11.09 11.19
N THR A 161 5.80 -12.16 10.56
CA THR A 161 4.71 -12.10 9.58
C THR A 161 3.38 -11.67 10.23
N ALA A 162 3.09 -12.09 11.45
CA ALA A 162 1.90 -11.63 12.19
C ALA A 162 1.93 -10.11 12.43
N GLU A 163 3.10 -9.57 12.79
CA GLU A 163 3.30 -8.13 12.95
C GLU A 163 3.19 -7.38 11.62
N LEU A 164 3.67 -7.94 10.49
CA LEU A 164 3.45 -7.35 9.16
C LEU A 164 1.96 -7.28 8.84
N ILE A 165 1.22 -8.39 8.97
CA ILE A 165 -0.22 -8.46 8.70
C ILE A 165 -1.00 -7.49 9.60
N PHE A 166 -0.66 -7.46 10.89
CA PHE A 166 -1.30 -6.55 11.84
C PHE A 166 -0.95 -5.08 11.55
N GLY A 167 0.23 -4.78 11.02
CA GLY A 167 0.61 -3.46 10.53
C GLY A 167 -0.20 -2.97 9.31
N LEU A 168 -0.87 -3.87 8.59
CA LEU A 168 -1.83 -3.54 7.53
C LEU A 168 -3.28 -3.41 8.07
N THR A 169 -3.50 -3.73 9.35
CA THR A 169 -4.82 -3.75 9.98
C THR A 169 -5.10 -2.43 10.69
N GLN A 170 -6.12 -1.71 10.25
CA GLN A 170 -6.48 -0.42 10.86
C GLN A 170 -7.12 -0.61 12.23
N LYS A 171 -6.81 0.30 13.16
CA LYS A 171 -7.48 0.34 14.46
C LYS A 171 -8.96 0.72 14.28
N PRO A 172 -9.92 -0.10 14.75
CA PRO A 172 -11.34 0.30 14.76
C PRO A 172 -11.54 1.50 15.68
N TRP A 173 -12.24 2.54 15.20
CA TRP A 173 -12.50 3.75 16.00
C TRP A 173 -13.61 3.49 17.03
N THR A 174 -13.46 4.07 18.21
CA THR A 174 -14.47 4.02 19.29
C THR A 174 -15.40 5.24 19.23
N ARG A 175 -16.54 5.19 19.92
CA ARG A 175 -17.47 6.33 20.02
C ARG A 175 -16.81 7.57 20.67
N ASP A 176 -15.85 7.34 21.55
CA ASP A 176 -15.06 8.42 22.16
C ASP A 176 -14.14 9.07 21.12
N ASP A 177 -13.59 8.30 20.18
CA ASP A 177 -12.82 8.83 19.05
C ASP A 177 -13.69 9.70 18.12
N GLU A 178 -15.00 9.41 17.99
CA GLU A 178 -15.92 10.28 17.25
C GLU A 178 -16.18 11.62 17.96
N SER A 179 -16.11 11.65 19.29
CA SER A 179 -16.35 12.85 20.11
C SER A 179 -15.15 13.82 20.18
N MET A 180 -13.94 13.32 19.92
CA MET A 180 -12.69 14.09 19.86
C MET A 180 -12.47 14.78 18.51
N ALA A 181 -13.38 14.63 17.54
CA ALA A 181 -13.39 15.47 16.35
C ALA A 181 -13.78 16.91 16.74
N PRO A 182 -13.16 17.95 16.17
CA PRO A 182 -13.55 19.31 16.47
C PRO A 182 -15.03 19.50 16.15
N LYS A 183 -15.85 19.74 17.19
CA LYS A 183 -17.23 20.22 17.09
C LYS A 183 -17.28 21.68 16.60
N ASN A 184 -16.45 22.04 15.62
CA ASN A 184 -16.47 23.34 15.00
C ASN A 184 -16.95 23.21 13.55
N PRO A 185 -18.25 22.98 13.31
CA PRO A 185 -18.83 23.37 12.03
C PRO A 185 -18.62 24.87 11.74
N SER A 186 -18.31 25.67 12.76
CA SER A 186 -18.20 27.13 12.73
C SER A 186 -16.96 27.72 12.04
N THR A 187 -15.84 27.01 11.90
CA THR A 187 -14.69 27.54 11.12
C THR A 187 -14.87 27.39 9.62
N LEU A 188 -15.85 26.61 9.20
CA LEU A 188 -16.24 26.43 7.80
C LEU A 188 -17.47 27.26 7.42
N ILE A 189 -18.12 27.97 8.35
CA ILE A 189 -19.25 28.87 8.06
C ILE A 189 -18.70 30.30 7.89
N SER A 190 -17.87 30.52 6.88
CA SER A 190 -17.68 31.86 6.32
C SER A 190 -18.68 32.03 5.18
N ALA A 191 -19.35 33.17 5.10
CA ALA A 191 -20.32 33.47 4.03
C ALA A 191 -19.68 33.60 2.63
N SER A 192 -18.35 33.51 2.51
CA SER A 192 -17.64 33.49 1.24
C SER A 192 -17.57 32.07 0.66
N PRO A 193 -17.79 31.89 -0.66
CA PRO A 193 -17.68 30.61 -1.37
C PRO A 193 -16.20 30.24 -1.60
N LYS A 194 -15.41 30.20 -0.53
CA LYS A 194 -13.98 29.87 -0.57
C LYS A 194 -13.68 28.76 0.43
N VAL A 195 -12.95 27.75 -0.04
CA VAL A 195 -12.48 26.65 0.81
C VAL A 195 -11.11 27.03 1.36
N ASP A 196 -10.96 27.04 2.69
CA ASP A 196 -9.64 27.12 3.32
C ASP A 196 -8.93 25.78 3.18
N LEU A 197 -8.07 25.68 2.16
CA LEU A 197 -7.33 24.45 1.84
C LEU A 197 -6.30 24.08 2.92
N LYS A 198 -5.76 25.07 3.65
CA LYS A 198 -4.82 24.80 4.75
C LYS A 198 -5.55 24.15 5.92
N ALA A 199 -6.71 24.69 6.29
CA ALA A 199 -7.56 24.09 7.32
C ALA A 199 -8.04 22.69 6.92
N LEU A 200 -8.47 22.51 5.67
CA LEU A 200 -8.90 21.21 5.14
C LEU A 200 -7.77 20.18 5.16
N ASN A 201 -6.55 20.56 4.76
CA ASN A 201 -5.38 19.69 4.84
C ASN A 201 -5.02 19.32 6.28
N ALA A 202 -5.14 20.26 7.22
CA ALA A 202 -4.91 20.00 8.64
C ALA A 202 -5.94 19.02 9.22
N GLU A 203 -7.22 19.19 8.89
CA GLU A 203 -8.30 18.28 9.33
C GLU A 203 -8.09 16.85 8.80
N LEU A 204 -7.73 16.71 7.51
CA LEU A 204 -7.38 15.41 6.93
C LEU A 204 -6.13 14.79 7.58
N GLY A 205 -5.12 15.63 7.90
CA GLY A 205 -3.93 15.20 8.62
C GLY A 205 -4.25 14.65 10.01
N GLU A 206 -5.12 15.33 10.76
CA GLU A 206 -5.62 14.88 12.06
C GLU A 206 -6.35 13.54 11.95
N ILE A 207 -7.24 13.38 10.97
CA ILE A 207 -7.94 12.10 10.68
C ILE A 207 -6.94 10.96 10.45
N ILE A 208 -5.92 11.20 9.64
CA ILE A 208 -4.91 10.19 9.28
C ILE A 208 -4.01 9.86 10.49
N SER A 209 -3.67 10.84 11.32
CA SER A 209 -2.76 10.67 12.47
C SER A 209 -3.30 9.72 13.55
N ARG A 210 -4.63 9.50 13.60
CA ARG A 210 -5.30 8.65 14.59
C ARG A 210 -4.94 7.17 14.52
N ASP A 211 -4.42 6.70 13.39
CA ASP A 211 -3.92 5.32 13.25
C ASP A 211 -2.67 5.07 14.12
N GLY A 212 -1.99 6.15 14.53
CA GLY A 212 -0.81 6.12 15.38
C GLY A 212 0.47 5.78 14.63
N LEU A 213 1.54 5.55 15.40
CA LEU A 213 2.84 5.18 14.85
C LEU A 213 2.83 3.72 14.35
N PRO A 214 3.54 3.39 13.25
CA PRO A 214 3.55 2.06 12.66
C PRO A 214 4.45 1.06 13.42
N VAL A 215 4.29 0.96 14.74
CA VAL A 215 5.17 0.20 15.66
C VAL A 215 5.28 -1.28 15.30
N PHE A 216 4.18 -1.91 14.89
CA PHE A 216 4.18 -3.32 14.50
C PHE A 216 4.96 -3.54 13.19
N MET A 217 4.83 -2.63 12.22
CA MET A 217 5.61 -2.67 10.98
C MET A 217 7.11 -2.56 11.28
N GLU A 218 7.51 -1.65 12.18
CA GLU A 218 8.90 -1.46 12.57
C GLU A 218 9.49 -2.70 13.27
N ARG A 219 8.73 -3.27 14.23
CA ARG A 219 9.11 -4.50 14.91
C ARG A 219 9.25 -5.66 13.95
N ALA A 220 8.31 -5.80 13.01
CA ALA A 220 8.32 -6.84 12.01
C ALA A 220 9.55 -6.76 11.11
N ALA A 221 9.85 -5.56 10.59
CA ALA A 221 11.01 -5.31 9.75
C ALA A 221 12.31 -5.65 10.49
N ARG A 222 12.44 -5.23 11.75
CA ARG A 222 13.61 -5.54 12.58
C ARG A 222 13.76 -7.04 12.85
N LYS A 223 12.68 -7.73 13.22
CA LYS A 223 12.69 -9.18 13.46
C LYS A 223 13.02 -9.94 12.19
N MET A 224 12.41 -9.58 11.07
CA MET A 224 12.66 -10.22 9.77
C MET A 224 14.11 -10.03 9.34
N HIS A 225 14.67 -8.84 9.54
CA HIS A 225 16.09 -8.56 9.29
C HIS A 225 17.00 -9.43 10.17
N ALA A 226 16.76 -9.50 11.48
CA ALA A 226 17.54 -10.35 12.39
C ALA A 226 17.47 -11.84 12.01
N LEU A 227 16.29 -12.32 11.63
CA LEU A 227 16.08 -13.69 11.16
C LEU A 227 16.82 -13.97 9.85
N LYS A 228 16.74 -13.07 8.86
CA LYS A 228 17.49 -13.17 7.58
C LYS A 228 18.98 -13.19 7.83
N PHE A 229 19.50 -12.25 8.62
CA PHE A 229 20.92 -12.17 8.96
C PHE A 229 21.42 -13.46 9.63
N ARG A 230 20.63 -14.03 10.54
CA ARG A 230 20.95 -15.30 11.19
C ARG A 230 20.96 -16.47 10.21
N PHE A 231 20.00 -16.52 9.30
CA PHE A 231 19.96 -17.53 8.24
C PHE A 231 21.20 -17.45 7.35
N ASP A 232 21.57 -16.25 6.89
CA ASP A 232 22.76 -16.05 6.05
C ASP A 232 24.06 -16.40 6.79
N SER A 233 24.16 -16.02 8.07
CA SER A 233 25.30 -16.35 8.93
C SER A 233 25.45 -17.86 9.09
N GLY A 234 24.35 -18.56 9.36
CA GLY A 234 24.32 -20.02 9.44
C GLY A 234 24.72 -20.70 8.14
N ARG A 235 24.29 -20.15 7.00
CA ARG A 235 24.64 -20.63 5.65
C ARG A 235 26.11 -20.42 5.33
N ARG A 236 26.69 -19.29 5.73
CA ARG A 236 28.13 -19.01 5.55
C ARG A 236 29.01 -19.75 6.56
N GLY A 237 28.43 -20.51 7.50
CA GLY A 237 29.18 -21.21 8.54
C GLY A 237 29.82 -20.29 9.58
N VAL A 238 29.36 -19.02 9.65
CA VAL A 238 29.88 -18.03 10.60
C VAL A 238 29.39 -18.39 12.00
N THR A 239 30.34 -18.58 12.92
CA THR A 239 30.04 -19.00 14.29
C THR A 239 29.56 -17.83 15.14
N GLY A 240 28.50 -18.07 15.90
CA GLY A 240 27.89 -17.09 16.80
C GLY A 240 27.13 -17.80 17.92
N PRO A 241 26.46 -17.07 18.83
CA PRO A 241 25.79 -17.67 19.99
C PRO A 241 24.75 -18.74 19.63
N LEU A 242 24.14 -18.63 18.44
CA LEU A 242 23.11 -19.53 17.92
C LEU A 242 23.49 -20.23 16.61
N THR A 243 24.67 -19.93 16.04
CA THR A 243 25.13 -20.49 14.76
C THR A 243 26.38 -21.35 14.95
N SER A 244 26.38 -22.55 14.37
CA SER A 244 27.47 -23.53 14.39
C SER A 244 27.87 -23.88 12.95
N PRO A 245 29.10 -24.37 12.69
CA PRO A 245 29.48 -24.81 11.35
C PRO A 245 28.54 -25.90 10.78
N LYS A 246 27.92 -26.70 11.65
CA LYS A 246 26.92 -27.74 11.28
C LYS A 246 25.63 -27.16 10.71
N ASN A 247 25.34 -25.87 10.95
CA ASN A 247 24.15 -25.23 10.40
C ASN A 247 24.20 -25.13 8.88
N ASN A 248 25.39 -24.97 8.27
CA ASN A 248 25.53 -24.92 6.82
C ASN A 248 25.00 -26.22 6.18
N ASP A 249 25.43 -27.38 6.68
CA ASP A 249 24.97 -28.68 6.20
C ASP A 249 23.45 -28.84 6.35
N LEU A 250 22.89 -28.52 7.53
CA LEU A 250 21.46 -28.62 7.79
C LEU A 250 20.63 -27.68 6.91
N LEU A 251 21.11 -26.47 6.68
CA LEU A 251 20.48 -25.51 5.77
C LEU A 251 20.59 -25.93 4.31
N SER A 252 21.69 -26.56 3.90
CA SER A 252 21.85 -27.09 2.54
C SER A 252 20.84 -28.20 2.23
N MET A 253 20.47 -28.99 3.25
CA MET A 253 19.46 -30.05 3.18
C MET A 253 18.01 -29.53 3.27
N MET A 254 17.81 -28.25 3.57
CA MET A 254 16.49 -27.63 3.66
C MET A 254 15.82 -27.57 2.29
N ASN A 255 14.50 -27.80 2.28
CA ASN A 255 13.68 -27.71 1.08
C ASN A 255 13.95 -26.38 0.33
N PRO A 256 14.23 -26.41 -0.98
CA PRO A 256 14.42 -25.19 -1.78
C PRO A 256 13.28 -24.17 -1.62
N GLU A 257 12.03 -24.61 -1.45
CA GLU A 257 10.89 -23.70 -1.22
C GLU A 257 11.06 -22.91 0.08
N ASP A 258 11.41 -23.57 1.18
CA ASP A 258 11.59 -22.92 2.47
C ASP A 258 12.81 -21.98 2.43
N ARG A 259 13.90 -22.37 1.76
CA ARG A 259 15.08 -21.50 1.57
C ARG A 259 14.74 -20.22 0.80
N GLY A 260 13.99 -20.34 -0.30
CA GLY A 260 13.52 -19.18 -1.05
C GLY A 260 12.55 -18.31 -0.26
N THR A 261 11.76 -18.91 0.63
CA THR A 261 10.79 -18.20 1.49
C THR A 261 11.46 -17.19 2.41
N VAL A 262 12.69 -17.46 2.88
CA VAL A 262 13.44 -16.51 3.72
C VAL A 262 13.66 -15.18 2.98
N GLY A 263 14.11 -15.25 1.72
CA GLY A 263 14.32 -14.05 0.88
C GLY A 263 13.01 -13.32 0.58
N LEU A 264 11.95 -14.07 0.29
CA LEU A 264 10.62 -13.51 0.00
C LEU A 264 10.04 -12.76 1.21
N LEU A 265 9.99 -13.38 2.40
CA LEU A 265 9.46 -12.71 3.58
C LEU A 265 10.30 -11.50 4.00
N TYR A 266 11.63 -11.58 3.79
CA TYR A 266 12.52 -10.44 3.97
C TYR A 266 12.20 -9.31 2.99
N TRP A 267 12.03 -9.61 1.71
CA TRP A 267 11.63 -8.63 0.69
C TRP A 267 10.29 -7.99 1.01
N LEU A 268 9.29 -8.78 1.42
CA LEU A 268 8.00 -8.25 1.85
C LEU A 268 8.16 -7.24 3.01
N ALA A 269 8.96 -7.57 4.03
CA ALA A 269 9.22 -6.67 5.14
C ALA A 269 9.92 -5.38 4.70
N VAL A 270 10.92 -5.46 3.82
CA VAL A 270 11.63 -4.29 3.27
C VAL A 270 10.70 -3.41 2.43
N MET A 271 9.85 -3.99 1.58
CA MET A 271 8.87 -3.26 0.79
C MET A 271 7.87 -2.50 1.67
N LEU A 272 7.27 -3.20 2.64
CA LEU A 272 6.28 -2.60 3.53
C LEU A 272 6.90 -1.53 4.44
N ASP A 273 8.09 -1.77 4.98
CA ASP A 273 8.80 -0.77 5.77
C ASP A 273 9.17 0.46 4.94
N THR A 274 9.64 0.28 3.71
CA THR A 274 10.00 1.40 2.81
C THR A 274 8.78 2.30 2.52
N VAL A 275 7.64 1.70 2.18
CA VAL A 275 6.39 2.42 1.92
C VAL A 275 5.87 3.08 3.21
N SER A 276 5.87 2.36 4.33
CA SER A 276 5.43 2.85 5.65
C SER A 276 6.26 4.03 6.13
N SER A 277 7.59 3.93 6.00
CA SER A 277 8.56 4.91 6.47
C SER A 277 8.40 6.24 5.74
N SER A 278 8.26 6.17 4.41
CA SER A 278 8.07 7.34 3.56
C SER A 278 6.78 8.07 3.90
N MET A 279 5.68 7.33 4.07
CA MET A 279 4.37 7.86 4.41
C MET A 279 4.26 8.41 5.84
N SER A 280 5.00 7.81 6.78
CA SER A 280 4.99 8.20 8.20
C SER A 280 6.16 9.11 8.53
N GLU A 281 6.91 9.55 7.52
CA GLU A 281 7.99 10.51 7.67
C GLU A 281 9.06 10.09 8.68
N ARG A 282 9.38 8.79 8.70
CA ARG A 282 10.42 8.22 9.57
C ARG A 282 11.54 7.58 8.75
N PRO A 283 12.72 7.37 9.35
CA PRO A 283 13.73 6.51 8.76
C PRO A 283 13.23 5.07 8.59
N VAL A 284 13.77 4.42 7.56
CA VAL A 284 13.63 2.98 7.33
C VAL A 284 14.33 2.19 8.43
N VAL A 285 13.77 1.04 8.79
CA VAL A 285 14.32 0.18 9.85
C VAL A 285 15.58 -0.53 9.37
N VAL A 286 15.58 -0.97 8.12
CA VAL A 286 16.71 -1.68 7.50
C VAL A 286 17.45 -0.74 6.58
N ALA A 287 18.73 -0.54 6.86
CA ALA A 287 19.61 0.32 6.08
C ALA A 287 19.82 -0.24 4.66
N ASP A 288 20.25 0.62 3.74
CA ASP A 288 20.51 0.23 2.35
C ASP A 288 21.59 -0.87 2.25
N ALA A 289 22.68 -0.74 3.01
CA ALA A 289 23.76 -1.72 3.07
C ALA A 289 23.28 -3.14 3.45
N ASP A 290 22.28 -3.21 4.34
CA ASP A 290 21.73 -4.49 4.82
C ASP A 290 20.58 -5.02 3.93
N SER A 291 20.08 -4.19 3.01
CA SER A 291 18.93 -4.51 2.14
C SER A 291 19.25 -4.39 0.65
N GLN A 292 20.54 -4.30 0.29
CA GLN A 292 21.01 -4.25 -1.09
C GLN A 292 20.70 -5.56 -1.84
N HIS A 293 20.57 -5.49 -3.16
CA HIS A 293 20.39 -6.66 -4.02
C HIS A 293 21.53 -7.69 -3.85
N ASP A 294 21.24 -9.00 -3.85
CA ASP A 294 22.26 -10.05 -3.60
C ASP A 294 23.40 -10.04 -4.65
N ASP A 295 23.10 -9.62 -5.88
CA ASP A 295 24.07 -9.48 -6.98
C ASP A 295 24.91 -8.17 -6.92
N ALA A 296 24.83 -7.38 -5.84
CA ALA A 296 25.69 -6.20 -5.67
C ALA A 296 27.07 -6.59 -5.13
N ASP A 297 28.12 -6.23 -5.86
CA ASP A 297 29.52 -6.40 -5.44
C ASP A 297 29.92 -5.38 -4.34
N GLU A 298 30.85 -5.78 -3.45
CA GLU A 298 31.38 -4.94 -2.37
C GLU A 298 32.04 -3.63 -2.89
N ASP A 299 32.58 -3.63 -4.11
CA ASP A 299 33.16 -2.44 -4.76
C ASP A 299 32.09 -1.45 -5.28
N LEU A 300 30.87 -1.91 -5.57
CA LEU A 300 29.78 -1.08 -6.09
C LEU A 300 29.19 -0.13 -5.03
N ASP A 301 29.32 -0.46 -3.74
CA ASP A 301 28.88 0.39 -2.62
C ASP A 301 29.58 1.77 -2.61
N SER A 302 30.79 1.86 -3.18
CA SER A 302 31.52 3.12 -3.35
C SER A 302 30.90 4.05 -4.41
N THR A 303 30.21 3.49 -5.41
CA THR A 303 29.62 4.23 -6.54
C THR A 303 28.20 4.70 -6.27
N THR A 304 27.45 4.00 -5.42
CA THR A 304 26.07 4.34 -5.06
C THR A 304 25.97 5.22 -3.81
N ASN A 305 27.10 5.66 -3.24
CA ASN A 305 27.16 6.32 -1.92
C ASN A 305 26.41 5.53 -0.83
N GLY A 306 26.49 4.20 -0.90
CA GLY A 306 25.79 3.28 0.00
C GLY A 306 24.27 3.21 -0.17
N ARG A 307 23.70 3.71 -1.30
CA ARG A 307 22.27 3.58 -1.63
C ARG A 307 21.98 2.32 -2.44
N TRP A 308 20.70 1.92 -2.51
CA TRP A 308 20.26 0.86 -3.41
C TRP A 308 20.72 1.08 -4.86
N ASN A 309 21.29 0.04 -5.47
CA ASN A 309 21.69 0.05 -6.86
C ASN A 309 20.46 -0.17 -7.75
N VAL A 310 19.83 0.94 -8.16
CA VAL A 310 18.54 0.93 -8.87
C VAL A 310 18.52 -0.04 -10.07
N PRO A 311 19.52 -0.04 -10.98
CA PRO A 311 19.59 -1.00 -12.09
C PRO A 311 19.42 -2.48 -11.70
N LEU A 312 19.95 -2.92 -10.55
CA LEU A 312 19.81 -4.30 -10.11
C LEU A 312 18.37 -4.64 -9.70
N PHE A 313 17.67 -3.71 -9.05
CA PHE A 313 16.28 -3.91 -8.61
C PHE A 313 15.29 -3.86 -9.78
N ILE A 314 15.52 -3.01 -10.78
CA ILE A 314 14.66 -2.94 -11.97
C ILE A 314 15.07 -3.93 -13.07
N GLN A 315 16.28 -4.50 -12.98
CA GLN A 315 16.91 -5.36 -14.00
C GLN A 315 16.94 -4.68 -15.38
N ASP A 316 17.20 -3.37 -15.39
CA ASP A 316 17.19 -2.48 -16.55
C ASP A 316 18.03 -1.21 -16.25
N SER A 317 18.17 -0.32 -17.22
CA SER A 317 18.86 0.97 -17.09
C SER A 317 17.88 2.14 -17.02
N LEU A 318 18.13 3.08 -16.09
CA LEU A 318 17.40 4.34 -16.04
C LEU A 318 17.77 5.28 -17.21
N GLU A 319 18.98 5.15 -17.74
CA GLU A 319 19.52 6.02 -18.80
C GLU A 319 19.13 5.52 -20.19
N GLN A 320 19.15 4.20 -20.36
CA GLN A 320 18.80 3.51 -21.61
C GLN A 320 17.81 2.38 -21.31
N PRO A 321 16.53 2.70 -21.01
CA PRO A 321 15.53 1.68 -20.72
C PRO A 321 15.37 0.74 -21.91
N HIS A 322 15.42 -0.57 -21.67
CA HIS A 322 15.24 -1.57 -22.73
C HIS A 322 13.75 -1.69 -23.10
N MET A 323 13.28 -0.86 -24.03
CA MET A 323 11.88 -0.84 -24.48
C MET A 323 11.46 -2.01 -25.38
N TYR A 324 12.35 -2.99 -25.62
CA TYR A 324 12.16 -4.08 -26.59
C TYR A 324 10.92 -4.98 -26.34
N HIS A 325 10.26 -4.85 -25.20
CA HIS A 325 9.03 -5.57 -24.85
C HIS A 325 7.98 -4.62 -24.24
N THR A 326 7.74 -3.47 -24.88
CA THR A 326 6.63 -2.59 -24.45
C THR A 326 5.32 -3.36 -24.64
N VAL A 327 4.72 -3.78 -23.54
CA VAL A 327 3.46 -4.53 -23.53
C VAL A 327 2.31 -3.54 -23.74
N HIS A 328 1.40 -3.88 -24.64
CA HIS A 328 0.18 -3.10 -24.90
C HIS A 328 -1.06 -3.95 -24.61
N TRP A 329 -2.13 -3.31 -24.17
CA TRP A 329 -3.44 -3.94 -24.01
C TRP A 329 -4.26 -3.80 -25.32
N PRO A 330 -5.01 -4.84 -25.76
CA PRO A 330 -5.12 -6.18 -25.17
C PRO A 330 -3.91 -7.08 -25.51
N CYS A 331 -3.49 -7.88 -24.52
CA CYS A 331 -2.46 -8.92 -24.68
C CYS A 331 -2.87 -10.21 -23.96
N SER A 332 -2.01 -11.24 -23.98
CA SER A 332 -2.26 -12.45 -23.20
C SER A 332 -2.27 -12.14 -21.70
N TYR A 333 -2.99 -12.96 -20.94
CA TYR A 333 -3.04 -12.83 -19.48
C TYR A 333 -1.64 -12.93 -18.86
N GLU A 334 -0.80 -13.85 -19.36
CA GLU A 334 0.57 -14.06 -18.87
C GLU A 334 1.44 -12.81 -19.10
N SER A 335 1.35 -12.19 -20.29
CA SER A 335 2.09 -10.96 -20.59
C SER A 335 1.63 -9.79 -19.71
N ALA A 336 0.33 -9.66 -19.48
CA ALA A 336 -0.21 -8.64 -18.59
C ALA A 336 0.20 -8.86 -17.12
N ALA A 337 0.11 -10.11 -16.64
CA ALA A 337 0.52 -10.51 -15.29
C ALA A 337 2.01 -10.25 -15.05
N GLU A 338 2.85 -10.57 -16.03
CA GLU A 338 4.29 -10.30 -16.00
C GLU A 338 4.57 -8.79 -15.95
N ALA A 339 3.93 -8.00 -16.82
CA ALA A 339 4.11 -6.55 -16.87
C ALA A 339 3.70 -5.86 -15.56
N VAL A 340 2.56 -6.24 -14.98
CA VAL A 340 2.10 -5.73 -13.67
C VAL A 340 3.08 -6.14 -12.56
N THR A 341 3.51 -7.41 -12.54
CA THR A 341 4.45 -7.91 -11.51
C THR A 341 5.81 -7.19 -11.57
N LYS A 342 6.39 -7.02 -12.77
CA LYS A 342 7.68 -6.35 -12.97
C LYS A 342 7.66 -4.87 -12.58
N SER A 343 6.49 -4.24 -12.55
CA SER A 343 6.33 -2.85 -12.12
C SER A 343 6.39 -2.67 -10.59
N ALA A 344 6.18 -3.73 -9.80
CA ALA A 344 6.07 -3.63 -8.35
C ALA A 344 7.36 -3.12 -7.65
N PRO A 345 8.58 -3.60 -7.99
CA PRO A 345 9.82 -3.05 -7.45
C PRO A 345 10.03 -1.57 -7.79
N VAL A 346 9.66 -1.13 -9.00
CA VAL A 346 9.80 0.27 -9.45
C VAL A 346 9.00 1.21 -8.55
N LYS A 347 7.77 0.82 -8.19
CA LYS A 347 6.97 1.52 -7.18
C LYS A 347 7.69 1.60 -5.84
N VAL A 348 8.25 0.50 -5.33
CA VAL A 348 8.94 0.49 -4.03
C VAL A 348 10.18 1.40 -4.07
N LEU A 349 10.91 1.39 -5.18
CA LEU A 349 12.05 2.28 -5.41
C LEU A 349 11.64 3.76 -5.34
N LEU A 350 10.47 4.13 -5.90
CA LEU A 350 9.99 5.51 -5.81
C LEU A 350 9.81 5.93 -4.35
N PHE A 351 9.17 5.09 -3.52
CA PHE A 351 9.06 5.37 -2.08
C PHE A 351 10.43 5.43 -1.40
N ARG A 352 11.36 4.52 -1.73
CA ARG A 352 12.72 4.57 -1.17
C ARG A 352 13.42 5.90 -1.48
N HIS A 353 13.29 6.36 -2.72
CA HIS A 353 13.87 7.63 -3.16
C HIS A 353 13.20 8.85 -2.52
N VAL A 354 11.88 8.82 -2.34
CA VAL A 354 11.14 9.80 -1.53
C VAL A 354 11.70 9.84 -0.11
N SER A 355 11.94 8.69 0.52
CA SER A 355 12.58 8.60 1.85
C SER A 355 14.01 9.16 1.85
N TYR A 356 14.81 8.93 0.81
CA TYR A 356 16.14 9.54 0.69
C TYR A 356 16.05 11.07 0.68
N LEU A 357 15.14 11.64 -0.11
CA LEU A 357 14.95 13.09 -0.18
C LEU A 357 14.48 13.64 1.18
N GLN A 358 13.47 13.02 1.81
CA GLN A 358 13.02 13.38 3.15
C GLN A 358 14.17 13.39 4.18
N ASN A 359 15.00 12.34 4.17
CA ASN A 359 16.10 12.20 5.13
C ASN A 359 17.22 13.22 4.90
N ILE A 360 17.53 13.55 3.64
CA ILE A 360 18.52 14.60 3.33
C ILE A 360 18.03 15.95 3.83
N LEU A 361 16.76 16.29 3.58
CA LEU A 361 16.16 17.54 4.02
C LEU A 361 16.15 17.66 5.55
N ARG A 362 15.74 16.59 6.27
CA ARG A 362 15.76 16.56 7.75
C ARG A 362 17.16 16.68 8.34
N ARG A 363 18.19 16.26 7.61
CA ARG A 363 19.60 16.39 8.02
C ARG A 363 20.21 17.74 7.62
N GLY A 364 19.41 18.67 7.10
CA GLY A 364 19.87 19.98 6.65
C GLY A 364 20.72 19.94 5.38
N GLY A 365 20.56 18.92 4.53
CA GLY A 365 21.21 18.87 3.22
C GLY A 365 20.69 19.97 2.30
N ARG A 366 21.57 20.48 1.43
CA ARG A 366 21.30 21.56 0.47
C ARG A 366 22.03 21.32 -0.85
N ASP A 367 21.72 22.14 -1.85
CA ASP A 367 22.43 22.29 -3.12
C ASP A 367 22.62 20.94 -3.84
N ASP A 368 23.83 20.64 -4.29
CA ASP A 368 24.20 19.46 -5.08
C ASP A 368 23.66 18.14 -4.51
N ARG A 369 23.63 17.98 -3.18
CA ARG A 369 23.15 16.74 -2.53
C ARG A 369 21.65 16.55 -2.65
N VAL A 370 20.90 17.64 -2.55
CA VAL A 370 19.45 17.65 -2.74
C VAL A 370 19.16 17.43 -4.23
N GLU A 371 19.88 18.13 -5.10
CA GLU A 371 19.68 18.05 -6.55
C GLU A 371 20.04 16.70 -7.15
N GLU A 372 21.13 16.06 -6.72
CA GLU A 372 21.46 14.70 -7.10
C GLU A 372 20.32 13.73 -6.77
N THR A 373 19.72 13.89 -5.59
CA THR A 373 18.62 13.04 -5.14
C THR A 373 17.34 13.32 -5.92
N ILE A 374 17.01 14.59 -6.22
CA ILE A 374 15.89 14.95 -7.09
C ILE A 374 16.10 14.38 -8.50
N ARG A 375 17.30 14.51 -9.07
CA ARG A 375 17.65 14.01 -10.42
C ARG A 375 17.51 12.50 -10.52
N ASN A 376 17.98 11.76 -9.52
CA ASN A 376 17.87 10.30 -9.51
C ASN A 376 16.40 9.87 -9.36
N THR A 377 15.63 10.56 -8.51
CA THR A 377 14.22 10.24 -8.28
C THR A 377 13.35 10.57 -9.50
N THR A 378 13.61 11.70 -10.16
CA THR A 378 12.91 12.08 -11.40
C THR A 378 13.29 11.20 -12.59
N SER A 379 14.53 10.70 -12.65
CA SER A 379 14.92 9.67 -13.62
C SER A 379 14.12 8.38 -13.44
N LEU A 380 13.89 7.94 -12.21
CA LEU A 380 13.03 6.80 -11.91
C LEU A 380 11.55 7.06 -12.29
N TYR A 381 11.03 8.25 -12.01
CA TYR A 381 9.68 8.64 -12.43
C TYR A 381 9.53 8.63 -13.96
N ARG A 382 10.54 9.12 -14.69
CA ARG A 382 10.59 9.08 -16.16
C ARG A 382 10.68 7.63 -16.67
N TYR A 383 11.51 6.80 -16.05
CA TYR A 383 11.62 5.38 -16.39
C TYR A 383 10.25 4.70 -16.36
N TRP A 384 9.50 4.85 -15.25
CA TRP A 384 8.13 4.31 -15.15
C TRP A 384 7.25 4.77 -16.31
N ASN A 385 7.24 6.07 -16.61
CA ASN A 385 6.39 6.61 -17.68
C ASN A 385 6.75 6.03 -19.05
N MET A 386 8.02 5.71 -19.29
CA MET A 386 8.50 5.13 -20.54
C MET A 386 8.25 3.62 -20.65
N THR A 387 8.29 2.88 -19.54
CA THR A 387 8.29 1.41 -19.56
C THR A 387 6.98 0.77 -19.08
N HIS A 388 6.27 1.40 -18.14
CA HIS A 388 5.08 0.84 -17.50
C HIS A 388 3.85 1.74 -17.61
N GLY A 389 4.04 3.06 -17.58
CA GLY A 389 2.95 4.04 -17.48
C GLY A 389 1.95 3.98 -18.64
N ALA A 390 2.42 3.75 -19.87
CA ALA A 390 1.54 3.59 -21.03
C ALA A 390 0.61 2.38 -20.88
N PHE A 391 1.17 1.20 -20.56
CA PHE A 391 0.40 -0.02 -20.34
C PHE A 391 -0.62 0.13 -19.21
N PHE A 392 -0.23 0.76 -18.10
CA PHE A 392 -1.14 1.04 -16.98
C PHE A 392 -2.30 1.96 -17.38
N LYS A 393 -2.07 2.95 -18.25
CA LYS A 393 -3.14 3.82 -18.79
C LYS A 393 -4.09 3.07 -19.71
N GLU A 394 -3.57 2.15 -20.52
CA GLU A 394 -4.40 1.30 -21.38
C GLU A 394 -5.29 0.35 -20.54
N LEU A 395 -4.72 -0.30 -19.51
CA LEU A 395 -5.49 -1.11 -18.55
C LEU A 395 -6.58 -0.30 -17.84
N LEU A 396 -6.30 0.97 -17.53
CA LEU A 396 -7.26 1.87 -16.90
C LEU A 396 -8.39 2.25 -17.86
N HIS A 397 -8.08 2.49 -19.13
CA HIS A 397 -9.05 2.85 -20.16
C HIS A 397 -10.00 1.70 -20.47
N ASP A 398 -9.46 0.49 -20.64
CA ASP A 398 -10.20 -0.72 -21.01
C ASP A 398 -10.55 -1.60 -19.81
N TYR A 399 -10.69 -0.98 -18.62
CA TYR A 399 -10.78 -1.65 -17.32
C TYR A 399 -11.78 -2.81 -17.28
N GLU A 400 -12.97 -2.64 -17.87
CA GLU A 400 -14.02 -3.66 -17.88
C GLU A 400 -13.64 -4.94 -18.65
N SER A 401 -12.73 -4.83 -19.62
CA SER A 401 -12.20 -5.96 -20.39
C SER A 401 -11.04 -6.68 -19.68
N VAL A 402 -10.43 -6.03 -18.68
CA VAL A 402 -9.29 -6.58 -17.94
C VAL A 402 -9.78 -7.66 -16.97
N PRO A 403 -9.13 -8.85 -16.93
CA PRO A 403 -9.46 -9.90 -15.97
C PRO A 403 -9.45 -9.40 -14.52
N ALA A 404 -10.45 -9.82 -13.74
CA ALA A 404 -10.69 -9.31 -12.38
C ALA A 404 -9.45 -9.40 -11.45
N ARG A 405 -8.64 -10.46 -11.58
CA ARG A 405 -7.37 -10.59 -10.85
C ARG A 405 -6.38 -9.46 -11.18
N LEU A 406 -6.20 -9.17 -12.46
CA LEU A 406 -5.34 -8.10 -12.92
C LEU A 406 -5.90 -6.73 -12.51
N GLN A 407 -7.22 -6.55 -12.53
CA GLN A 407 -7.87 -5.34 -12.03
C GLN A 407 -7.48 -5.05 -10.55
N SER A 408 -7.49 -6.08 -9.69
CA SER A 408 -7.11 -5.94 -8.27
C SER A 408 -5.61 -5.64 -8.09
N TRP A 409 -4.74 -6.35 -8.81
CA TRP A 409 -3.30 -6.09 -8.78
C TRP A 409 -2.94 -4.70 -9.27
N PHE A 410 -3.55 -4.29 -10.37
CA PHE A 410 -3.37 -2.97 -10.96
C PHE A 410 -3.70 -1.85 -9.96
N VAL A 411 -4.81 -1.96 -9.22
CA VAL A 411 -5.16 -0.99 -8.16
C VAL A 411 -4.06 -0.92 -7.09
N CYS A 412 -3.50 -2.07 -6.67
CA CYS A 412 -2.43 -2.16 -5.66
C CYS A 412 -1.07 -1.62 -6.14
N ILE A 413 -0.90 -1.38 -7.44
CA ILE A 413 0.32 -0.74 -7.97
C ILE A 413 0.04 0.73 -8.32
N SER A 414 -1.00 0.99 -9.12
CA SER A 414 -1.30 2.32 -9.66
C SER A 414 -1.57 3.36 -8.58
N ALA A 415 -2.37 3.02 -7.57
CA ALA A 415 -2.67 3.96 -6.48
C ALA A 415 -1.42 4.30 -5.66
N HIS A 416 -0.55 3.32 -5.45
CA HIS A 416 0.68 3.50 -4.69
C HIS A 416 1.70 4.33 -5.47
N TRP A 417 1.87 4.04 -6.76
CA TRP A 417 2.75 4.80 -7.65
C TRP A 417 2.36 6.28 -7.65
N ASN A 418 1.08 6.55 -7.88
CA ASN A 418 0.57 7.91 -7.92
C ASN A 418 0.64 8.61 -6.56
N LEU A 419 0.43 7.91 -5.43
CA LEU A 419 0.72 8.48 -4.10
C LEU A 419 2.19 8.86 -3.96
N GLY A 420 3.12 7.97 -4.33
CA GLY A 420 4.56 8.26 -4.27
C GLY A 420 4.96 9.45 -5.15
N ALA A 421 4.35 9.58 -6.33
CA ALA A 421 4.56 10.71 -7.23
C ALA A 421 4.05 12.03 -6.64
N LEU A 422 2.88 12.00 -5.99
CA LEU A 422 2.36 13.17 -5.29
C LEU A 422 3.24 13.57 -4.09
N MET A 423 3.78 12.61 -3.34
CA MET A 423 4.73 12.87 -2.25
C MET A 423 6.05 13.45 -2.77
N LEU A 424 6.54 12.95 -3.90
CA LEU A 424 7.71 13.52 -4.58
C LEU A 424 7.46 14.98 -4.98
N ALA A 425 6.29 15.27 -5.55
CA ALA A 425 5.92 16.62 -5.96
C ALA A 425 5.91 17.60 -4.78
N ASP A 426 5.38 17.19 -3.62
CA ASP A 426 5.40 18.01 -2.40
C ASP A 426 6.84 18.31 -1.93
N LEU A 427 7.73 17.31 -1.96
CA LEU A 427 9.11 17.49 -1.52
C LEU A 427 9.89 18.40 -2.47
N ILE A 428 9.66 18.30 -3.78
CA ILE A 428 10.28 19.18 -4.77
C ILE A 428 9.78 20.62 -4.59
N GLU A 429 8.47 20.82 -4.40
CA GLU A 429 7.92 22.14 -4.12
C GLU A 429 8.52 22.72 -2.84
N TYR A 430 8.60 21.94 -1.77
CA TYR A 430 9.24 22.37 -0.53
C TYR A 430 10.70 22.78 -0.74
N VAL A 431 11.47 22.03 -1.55
CA VAL A 431 12.85 22.38 -1.90
C VAL A 431 12.93 23.71 -2.65
N ASP A 432 12.06 23.89 -3.64
CA ASP A 432 12.04 25.09 -4.49
C ASP A 432 11.60 26.34 -3.69
N GLU A 433 10.57 26.22 -2.85
CA GLU A 433 10.05 27.32 -2.01
C GLU A 433 11.04 27.76 -0.92
N ASN A 434 11.90 26.85 -0.45
CA ASN A 434 12.85 27.11 0.64
C ASN A 434 14.30 27.30 0.14
N GLU A 435 14.50 27.40 -1.18
CA GLU A 435 15.82 27.59 -1.81
C GLU A 435 16.86 26.56 -1.31
N LEU A 436 16.45 25.29 -1.20
CA LEU A 436 17.29 24.20 -0.69
C LEU A 436 18.05 23.47 -1.79
N GLY A 437 17.67 23.67 -3.05
CA GLY A 437 18.30 23.08 -4.24
C GLY A 437 19.20 24.07 -4.98
N GLU A 438 19.82 23.62 -6.07
CA GLU A 438 20.60 24.51 -6.94
C GLU A 438 19.67 25.50 -7.67
N VAL A 439 20.11 26.75 -7.77
CA VAL A 439 19.30 27.85 -8.35
C VAL A 439 18.91 27.56 -9.80
N THR A 440 19.85 27.10 -10.63
CA THR A 440 19.61 26.83 -12.06
C THR A 440 18.66 25.65 -12.26
N ALA A 441 18.80 24.59 -11.46
CA ALA A 441 17.92 23.43 -11.48
C ALA A 441 16.50 23.81 -11.05
N SER A 442 16.37 24.58 -9.96
CA SER A 442 15.09 25.10 -9.45
C SER A 442 14.39 25.98 -10.51
N GLN A 443 15.12 26.90 -11.14
CA GLN A 443 14.59 27.73 -12.23
C GLN A 443 14.09 26.88 -13.42
N SER A 444 14.82 25.82 -13.79
CA SER A 444 14.40 24.89 -14.85
C SER A 444 13.12 24.13 -14.49
N ARG A 445 13.01 23.65 -13.24
CA ARG A 445 11.80 22.98 -12.73
C ARG A 445 10.59 23.91 -12.71
N LEU A 446 10.76 25.15 -12.25
CA LEU A 446 9.70 26.17 -12.21
C LEU A 446 9.26 26.57 -13.63
N ALA A 447 10.21 26.84 -14.53
CA ALA A 447 9.92 27.18 -15.93
C ALA A 447 9.19 26.04 -16.66
N SER A 448 9.55 24.79 -16.36
CA SER A 448 8.85 23.61 -16.89
C SER A 448 7.58 23.25 -16.12
N LYS A 449 7.20 23.93 -15.02
CA LYS A 449 6.04 23.57 -14.19
C LYS A 449 6.04 22.09 -13.77
N MET A 450 7.23 21.54 -13.47
CA MET A 450 7.40 20.10 -13.23
C MET A 450 6.46 19.57 -12.14
N VAL A 451 6.43 20.24 -10.97
CA VAL A 451 5.57 19.87 -9.83
C VAL A 451 4.10 19.85 -10.24
N THR A 452 3.63 20.91 -10.90
CA THR A 452 2.24 21.02 -11.38
C THR A 452 1.88 19.87 -12.31
N ARG A 453 2.74 19.53 -13.28
CA ARG A 453 2.49 18.41 -14.21
C ARG A 453 2.41 17.05 -13.50
N ILE A 454 3.29 16.80 -12.52
CA ILE A 454 3.26 15.55 -11.74
C ILE A 454 1.95 15.47 -10.95
N ARG A 455 1.56 16.55 -10.26
CA ARG A 455 0.31 16.62 -9.49
C ARG A 455 -0.91 16.40 -10.36
N GLU A 456 -1.00 17.13 -11.46
CA GLU A 456 -2.10 17.03 -12.42
C GLU A 456 -2.23 15.61 -13.00
N ALA A 457 -1.12 15.02 -13.45
CA ALA A 457 -1.13 13.67 -14.01
C ALA A 457 -1.57 12.64 -12.98
N SER A 458 -0.99 12.67 -11.77
CA SER A 458 -1.30 11.70 -10.73
C SER A 458 -2.68 11.89 -10.13
N ALA A 459 -3.16 13.12 -9.95
CA ALA A 459 -4.53 13.37 -9.44
C ALA A 459 -5.59 12.92 -10.45
N ARG A 460 -5.37 13.15 -11.75
CA ARG A 460 -6.29 12.68 -12.80
C ARG A 460 -6.30 11.16 -12.91
N GLU A 461 -5.13 10.52 -12.92
CA GLU A 461 -5.04 9.05 -12.92
C GLU A 461 -5.69 8.42 -11.67
N LEU A 462 -5.51 9.00 -10.49
CA LEU A 462 -6.17 8.54 -9.26
C LEU A 462 -7.69 8.73 -9.30
N SER A 463 -8.17 9.82 -9.89
CA SER A 463 -9.60 10.04 -10.12
C SER A 463 -10.19 9.00 -11.07
N ASP A 464 -9.52 8.76 -12.20
CA ASP A 464 -9.93 7.74 -13.17
C ASP A 464 -9.87 6.33 -12.55
N LEU A 465 -8.86 6.04 -11.74
CA LEU A 465 -8.76 4.81 -10.95
C LEU A 465 -9.93 4.65 -9.99
N ALA A 466 -10.29 5.68 -9.22
CA ALA A 466 -11.42 5.66 -8.30
C ALA A 466 -12.75 5.45 -9.05
N LYS A 467 -12.89 6.07 -10.23
CA LYS A 467 -14.08 5.91 -11.07
C LYS A 467 -14.27 4.47 -11.53
N VAL A 468 -13.25 3.83 -12.10
CA VAL A 468 -13.38 2.48 -12.67
C VAL A 468 -13.36 1.37 -11.62
N SER A 469 -12.72 1.61 -10.46
CA SER A 469 -12.64 0.64 -9.36
C SER A 469 -13.82 0.69 -8.39
N THR A 470 -14.82 1.56 -8.64
CA THR A 470 -16.06 1.66 -7.86
C THR A 470 -17.28 1.29 -8.71
N PRO A 471 -18.41 0.87 -8.09
CA PRO A 471 -19.60 0.47 -8.84
C PRO A 471 -20.19 1.63 -9.65
N SER A 472 -20.57 1.39 -10.91
CA SER A 472 -21.27 2.37 -11.75
C SER A 472 -22.70 2.60 -11.27
N HIS A 473 -23.10 3.87 -11.09
CA HIS A 473 -24.44 4.26 -10.61
C HIS A 473 -25.57 3.94 -11.61
N ASN A 474 -25.23 3.85 -12.90
CA ASN A 474 -26.20 3.78 -14.01
C ASN A 474 -26.80 2.38 -14.29
N LEU A 475 -26.42 1.33 -13.55
CA LEU A 475 -27.02 0.00 -13.72
C LEU A 475 -27.93 -0.35 -12.54
N THR A 476 -29.15 0.15 -12.62
CA THR A 476 -30.27 -0.27 -11.79
C THR A 476 -30.51 -1.79 -11.90
N ASN A 477 -30.51 -2.44 -10.74
CA ASN A 477 -31.25 -3.67 -10.38
C ASN A 477 -30.79 -5.05 -10.86
N MET A 478 -29.78 -5.23 -11.71
CA MET A 478 -29.16 -6.55 -11.92
C MET A 478 -27.71 -6.44 -12.42
N THR A 479 -26.72 -6.36 -11.53
CA THR A 479 -25.32 -6.58 -11.93
C THR A 479 -24.74 -7.79 -11.20
N ALA A 480 -24.18 -8.70 -11.99
CA ALA A 480 -23.37 -9.81 -11.52
C ALA A 480 -22.19 -9.26 -10.69
N PRO A 481 -21.69 -10.02 -9.69
CA PRO A 481 -20.51 -9.62 -8.94
C PRO A 481 -19.35 -9.25 -9.89
N GLN A 482 -18.76 -8.05 -9.72
CA GLN A 482 -17.59 -7.60 -10.52
C GLN A 482 -16.44 -8.61 -10.39
N MET A 483 -16.41 -9.33 -9.26
CA MET A 483 -15.46 -10.39 -8.97
C MET A 483 -16.18 -11.65 -8.47
N SER A 484 -16.87 -12.36 -9.37
CA SER A 484 -17.67 -13.58 -9.04
C SER A 484 -16.90 -14.68 -8.30
N HIS A 485 -15.58 -14.67 -8.42
CA HIS A 485 -14.66 -15.62 -7.80
C HIS A 485 -14.17 -15.20 -6.40
N PHE A 486 -14.48 -13.97 -5.95
CA PHE A 486 -14.04 -13.45 -4.67
C PHE A 486 -15.14 -13.55 -3.62
N HIS A 487 -14.73 -13.52 -2.36
CA HIS A 487 -15.63 -13.43 -1.23
C HIS A 487 -16.57 -12.24 -1.37
N HIS A 488 -17.84 -12.43 -1.02
CA HIS A 488 -18.87 -11.41 -1.24
C HIS A 488 -18.69 -10.12 -0.42
N ALA A 489 -17.76 -10.10 0.53
CA ALA A 489 -17.36 -8.89 1.23
C ALA A 489 -16.53 -7.92 0.37
N VAL A 490 -15.93 -8.40 -0.73
CA VAL A 490 -15.02 -7.61 -1.59
C VAL A 490 -15.43 -7.61 -3.06
N ASN A 491 -16.47 -8.35 -3.44
CA ASN A 491 -16.88 -8.51 -4.84
C ASN A 491 -17.62 -7.31 -5.44
N GLU A 492 -18.00 -6.33 -4.60
CA GLU A 492 -18.73 -5.13 -5.02
C GLU A 492 -17.83 -4.17 -5.82
N ALA A 493 -16.57 -4.05 -5.41
CA ALA A 493 -15.64 -3.06 -5.94
C ALA A 493 -14.21 -3.54 -5.75
N THR A 494 -13.42 -3.52 -6.83
CA THR A 494 -12.00 -3.94 -6.81
C THR A 494 -11.14 -3.12 -5.84
N ILE A 495 -11.51 -1.86 -5.58
CA ILE A 495 -10.88 -1.01 -4.57
C ILE A 495 -10.90 -1.62 -3.15
N LEU A 496 -11.84 -2.54 -2.87
CA LEU A 496 -11.98 -3.20 -1.57
C LEU A 496 -10.98 -4.35 -1.37
N THR A 497 -10.36 -4.85 -2.45
CA THR A 497 -9.40 -5.96 -2.38
C THR A 497 -8.00 -5.49 -1.98
N GLU A 498 -7.70 -4.19 -2.03
CA GLU A 498 -6.41 -3.65 -1.62
C GLU A 498 -6.17 -3.90 -0.11
N PRO A 499 -5.05 -4.56 0.26
CA PRO A 499 -4.81 -5.02 1.63
C PRO A 499 -4.38 -3.91 2.60
N TRP A 500 -3.79 -2.80 2.12
CA TRP A 500 -3.24 -1.73 2.94
C TRP A 500 -4.00 -0.40 2.76
N THR A 501 -5.25 -0.41 3.24
CA THR A 501 -6.26 0.63 2.99
C THR A 501 -5.77 2.08 3.15
N ILE A 502 -4.85 2.36 4.08
CA ILE A 502 -4.30 3.69 4.33
C ILE A 502 -3.67 4.34 3.09
N ILE A 503 -3.12 3.54 2.18
CA ILE A 503 -2.48 4.05 0.97
C ILE A 503 -3.53 4.63 0.03
N LEU A 504 -4.64 3.93 -0.17
CA LEU A 504 -5.76 4.44 -0.94
C LEU A 504 -6.40 5.67 -0.29
N ILE A 505 -6.51 5.68 1.05
CA ILE A 505 -7.03 6.86 1.77
C ILE A 505 -6.16 8.08 1.49
N ARG A 506 -4.84 7.95 1.66
CA ARG A 506 -3.89 9.05 1.40
C ARG A 506 -3.91 9.47 -0.07
N ALA A 507 -3.92 8.51 -0.99
CA ALA A 507 -3.92 8.79 -2.43
C ALA A 507 -5.16 9.56 -2.87
N PHE A 508 -6.37 9.06 -2.56
CA PHE A 508 -7.61 9.70 -2.98
C PHE A 508 -7.90 10.99 -2.22
N ALA A 509 -7.55 11.07 -0.93
CA ALA A 509 -7.71 12.33 -0.20
C ALA A 509 -6.81 13.41 -0.78
N LYS A 510 -5.55 13.09 -1.10
CA LYS A 510 -4.61 14.05 -1.69
C LYS A 510 -4.98 14.43 -3.12
N ALA A 511 -5.42 13.48 -3.94
CA ALA A 511 -5.93 13.78 -5.29
C ALA A 511 -7.18 14.67 -5.23
N ALA A 512 -8.15 14.37 -4.36
CA ALA A 512 -9.34 15.20 -4.17
C ALA A 512 -8.96 16.61 -3.71
N MET A 513 -7.99 16.76 -2.80
CA MET A 513 -7.48 18.06 -2.37
C MET A 513 -6.92 18.89 -3.52
N ILE A 514 -6.12 18.26 -4.40
CA ILE A 514 -5.56 18.92 -5.58
C ILE A 514 -6.67 19.37 -6.54
N LEU A 515 -7.65 18.51 -6.80
CA LEU A 515 -8.77 18.81 -7.70
C LEU A 515 -9.72 19.88 -7.10
N ILE A 516 -9.94 19.87 -5.79
CA ILE A 516 -10.70 20.91 -5.10
C ILE A 516 -9.96 22.26 -5.17
N HIS A 517 -8.62 22.24 -5.06
CA HIS A 517 -7.81 23.44 -5.23
C HIS A 517 -7.91 23.99 -6.66
N GLU A 518 -7.77 23.14 -7.68
CA GLU A 518 -7.97 23.53 -9.08
C GLU A 518 -9.36 24.15 -9.32
N ALA A 519 -10.42 23.51 -8.78
CA ALA A 519 -11.77 24.04 -8.86
C ALA A 519 -11.91 25.41 -8.16
N ASN A 520 -11.31 25.57 -6.99
CA ASN A 520 -11.30 26.84 -6.27
C ASN A 520 -10.56 27.94 -7.07
N ASP A 521 -9.43 27.61 -7.70
CA ASP A 521 -8.69 28.53 -8.56
C ASP A 521 -9.50 28.98 -9.78
N PHE A 522 -10.26 28.07 -10.41
CA PHE A 522 -11.14 28.44 -11.52
C PHE A 522 -12.24 29.44 -11.11
N LEU A 523 -12.75 29.36 -9.87
CA LEU A 523 -13.70 30.34 -9.34
C LEU A 523 -13.04 31.69 -9.03
N GLU A 524 -11.84 31.69 -8.46
CA GLU A 524 -11.12 32.91 -8.07
C GLU A 524 -10.58 33.69 -9.28
N PHE A 525 -10.00 32.98 -10.25
CA PHE A 525 -9.31 33.57 -11.41
C PHE A 525 -10.12 33.52 -12.71
N GLY A 526 -11.30 32.89 -12.72
CA GLY A 526 -12.16 32.72 -13.89
C GLY A 526 -12.73 34.02 -14.51
N LEU A 527 -12.56 35.17 -13.83
CA LEU A 527 -13.03 36.48 -14.30
C LEU A 527 -12.18 37.08 -15.44
N THR A 528 -11.02 36.51 -15.79
CA THR A 528 -10.11 37.08 -16.80
C THR A 528 -10.10 36.37 -18.16
N THR A 529 -10.77 35.23 -18.32
CA THR A 529 -10.80 34.50 -19.61
C THR A 529 -12.12 33.74 -19.81
N PRO A 530 -13.02 34.13 -20.74
CA PRO A 530 -14.45 33.78 -20.60
C PRO A 530 -14.93 32.45 -21.21
N THR A 531 -14.12 31.69 -21.95
CA THR A 531 -14.71 30.67 -22.85
C THR A 531 -14.76 29.23 -22.33
N ASN A 532 -13.90 28.82 -21.36
CA ASN A 532 -13.83 27.41 -20.89
C ASN A 532 -13.85 27.21 -19.36
N THR A 533 -13.81 28.28 -18.56
CA THR A 533 -13.62 28.20 -17.09
C THR A 533 -14.71 27.40 -16.37
N GLY A 534 -15.96 27.48 -16.84
CA GLY A 534 -17.07 26.71 -16.26
C GLY A 534 -16.97 25.20 -16.52
N HIS A 535 -16.45 24.80 -17.69
CA HIS A 535 -16.24 23.39 -18.02
C HIS A 535 -15.09 22.81 -17.20
N ASP A 536 -13.98 23.55 -17.08
CA ASP A 536 -12.80 23.09 -16.32
C ASP A 536 -13.09 22.98 -14.82
N PHE A 537 -13.88 23.92 -14.26
CA PHE A 537 -14.43 23.81 -12.91
C PHE A 537 -15.27 22.54 -12.72
N GLN A 538 -16.22 22.30 -13.62
CA GLN A 538 -17.10 21.13 -13.55
C GLN A 538 -16.32 19.82 -13.65
N GLU A 539 -15.34 19.75 -14.54
CA GLU A 539 -14.50 18.56 -14.71
C GLU A 539 -13.65 18.30 -13.47
N SER A 540 -13.03 19.34 -12.89
CA SER A 540 -12.24 19.18 -11.67
C SER A 540 -13.11 18.75 -10.48
N MET A 541 -14.30 19.34 -10.32
CA MET A 541 -15.28 18.91 -9.31
C MET A 541 -15.78 17.49 -9.52
N ARG A 542 -16.04 17.07 -10.76
CA ARG A 542 -16.44 15.70 -11.10
C ARG A 542 -15.32 14.72 -10.73
N ARG A 543 -14.08 15.03 -11.07
CA ARG A 543 -12.92 14.20 -10.72
C ARG A 543 -12.70 14.10 -9.22
N ALA A 544 -12.87 15.21 -8.49
CA ALA A 544 -12.82 15.20 -7.03
C ALA A 544 -13.91 14.30 -6.44
N GLN A 545 -15.12 14.32 -7.02
CA GLN A 545 -16.24 13.47 -6.62
C GLN A 545 -15.92 11.98 -6.82
N ASP A 546 -15.25 11.61 -7.91
CA ASP A 546 -14.80 10.24 -8.16
C ASP A 546 -13.86 9.76 -7.04
N CYS A 547 -12.87 10.57 -6.63
CA CYS A 547 -11.97 10.26 -5.51
C CYS A 547 -12.73 10.13 -4.17
N VAL A 548 -13.66 11.06 -3.90
CA VAL A 548 -14.49 11.05 -2.68
C VAL A 548 -15.39 9.82 -2.62
N LYS A 549 -15.97 9.41 -3.74
CA LYS A 549 -16.73 8.16 -3.86
C LYS A 549 -15.85 6.95 -3.56
N GLY A 550 -14.63 6.92 -4.06
CA GLY A 550 -13.63 5.90 -3.71
C GLY A 550 -13.38 5.80 -2.20
N LEU A 551 -13.15 6.94 -1.54
CA LEU A 551 -13.00 7.01 -0.08
C LEU A 551 -14.26 6.54 0.66
N TRP A 552 -15.44 6.90 0.19
CA TRP A 552 -16.70 6.51 0.81
C TRP A 552 -16.93 4.99 0.75
N ILE A 553 -16.61 4.36 -0.39
CA ILE A 553 -16.67 2.90 -0.59
C ILE A 553 -15.66 2.21 0.33
N LEU A 554 -14.43 2.72 0.41
CA LEU A 554 -13.45 2.26 1.41
C LEU A 554 -13.95 2.45 2.85
N GLY A 555 -14.81 3.45 3.07
CA GLY A 555 -15.52 3.69 4.32
C GLY A 555 -16.37 2.52 4.83
N LYS A 556 -16.66 1.53 3.96
CA LYS A 556 -17.30 0.27 4.36
C LYS A 556 -16.41 -0.57 5.28
N LYS A 557 -15.08 -0.52 5.09
CA LYS A 557 -14.08 -1.23 5.92
C LYS A 557 -13.24 -0.33 6.81
N SER A 558 -13.25 0.98 6.58
CA SER A 558 -12.35 1.95 7.24
C SER A 558 -13.08 3.17 7.78
N ASP A 559 -13.01 3.39 9.10
CA ASP A 559 -13.53 4.61 9.72
C ASP A 559 -12.83 5.87 9.22
N MET A 560 -11.52 5.78 9.05
CA MET A 560 -10.72 6.88 8.52
C MET A 560 -11.16 7.27 7.11
N ALA A 561 -11.35 6.29 6.21
CA ALA A 561 -11.78 6.56 4.84
C ALA A 561 -13.15 7.26 4.80
N ARG A 562 -14.10 6.78 5.63
CA ARG A 562 -15.44 7.37 5.73
C ARG A 562 -15.36 8.83 6.18
N ARG A 563 -14.55 9.11 7.20
CA ARG A 563 -14.40 10.47 7.74
C ARG A 563 -13.69 11.41 6.78
N SER A 564 -12.63 10.95 6.10
CA SER A 564 -11.99 11.72 5.03
C SER A 564 -12.97 12.06 3.91
N ALA A 565 -13.84 11.11 3.52
CA ALA A 565 -14.88 11.37 2.53
C ALA A 565 -15.87 12.45 3.00
N ASP A 566 -16.39 12.35 4.24
CA ASP A 566 -17.33 13.33 4.79
C ASP A 566 -16.74 14.75 4.85
N THR A 567 -15.47 14.87 5.26
CA THR A 567 -14.73 16.15 5.30
C THR A 567 -14.57 16.74 3.89
N LEU A 568 -14.21 15.93 2.90
CA LEU A 568 -14.05 16.39 1.51
C LEU A 568 -15.40 16.73 0.85
N VAL A 569 -16.46 15.96 1.09
CA VAL A 569 -17.82 16.28 0.63
C VAL A 569 -18.24 17.66 1.16
N SER A 570 -17.97 17.93 2.44
CA SER A 570 -18.31 19.20 3.06
C SER A 570 -17.56 20.38 2.42
N ALA A 571 -16.29 20.19 2.07
CA ALA A 571 -15.53 21.19 1.32
C ALA A 571 -16.08 21.40 -0.09
N MET A 572 -16.37 20.33 -0.83
CA MET A 572 -16.94 20.39 -2.18
C MET A 572 -18.30 21.10 -2.23
N LYS A 573 -19.16 20.91 -1.22
CA LYS A 573 -20.45 21.57 -1.13
C LYS A 573 -20.33 23.10 -1.10
N LYS A 574 -19.28 23.64 -0.48
CA LYS A 574 -19.04 25.09 -0.41
C LYS A 574 -18.73 25.73 -1.75
N LEU A 575 -18.10 24.99 -2.67
CA LEU A 575 -17.77 25.48 -4.01
C LEU A 575 -18.97 25.45 -4.97
N LYS A 576 -20.05 24.74 -4.60
CA LYS A 576 -21.30 24.66 -5.38
C LYS A 576 -22.34 25.72 -4.98
N VAL A 577 -22.07 26.48 -3.91
CA VAL A 577 -22.90 27.59 -3.40
C VAL A 577 -22.33 28.89 -3.92
#